data_AF-A0A1C3N9N7-F1
#
_entry.id   AF-A0A1C3N9N7-F1
#
_cell.length_a   1.000
_cell.length_b   1.000
_cell.length_c   1.000
_cell.angle_alpha   90.00
_cell.angle_beta   90.00
_cell.angle_gamma   90.00
#
_symmetry.space_group_name_H-M   'P 1'
#
loop_
_entity.id
_entity.type
_entity.pdbx_description
1 polymer ?
#
loop_
_entity_poly.entity_id
_entity_poly.type
_entity_poly.pdbx_seq_one_letter_code
_entity_poly.pdbx_strand_id
1 'polypeptide(L)'
;MPALSEHVNVYTTAIAVLEHKGFSVWYDRKQDAYCAQRDGWDFWAENPVSLLGLAAIFEYKKPSEYTSRWWETEGTIRYPHVPETAPEYTPVYGRK
;
A
#
# COMPACT_ATOMS: atom_id res chain seq x y z
N MET A 1 20.00 -0.19 -11.67
CA MET A 1 20.03 -0.22 -10.20
C MET A 1 19.23 -1.43 -9.74
N PRO A 2 19.72 -2.27 -8.83
CA PRO A 2 18.88 -3.32 -8.24
C PRO A 2 17.90 -2.65 -7.27
N ALA A 3 16.76 -2.23 -7.82
CA ALA A 3 15.67 -1.64 -7.08
C ALA A 3 14.47 -2.59 -7.19
N LEU A 4 13.77 -2.80 -6.08
CA LEU A 4 12.45 -3.41 -6.14
C LEU A 4 11.52 -2.40 -6.81
N SER A 5 10.97 -2.77 -7.96
CA SER A 5 9.96 -1.97 -8.66
C SER A 5 8.63 -2.69 -8.63
N GLU A 6 7.54 -1.95 -8.83
CA GLU A 6 6.24 -2.54 -9.07
C GLU A 6 6.31 -3.45 -10.31
N HIS A 7 6.07 -4.73 -10.10
CA HIS A 7 6.09 -5.77 -11.13
C HIS A 7 5.22 -6.93 -10.66
N VAL A 8 4.70 -7.75 -11.57
CA VAL A 8 3.88 -8.92 -11.24
C VAL A 8 4.52 -9.84 -10.20
N ASN A 9 5.85 -9.89 -10.13
CA ASN A 9 6.58 -10.69 -9.15
C ASN A 9 6.34 -10.22 -7.70
N VAL A 10 6.05 -8.94 -7.45
CA VAL A 10 5.74 -8.44 -6.10
C VAL A 10 4.25 -8.54 -5.76
N TYR A 11 3.37 -8.75 -6.75
CA TYR A 11 1.93 -8.85 -6.52
C TYR A 11 1.57 -10.08 -5.70
N THR A 12 2.18 -11.23 -6.01
CA THR A 12 2.01 -12.46 -5.24
C THR A 12 2.43 -12.24 -3.78
N THR A 13 3.56 -11.57 -3.56
CA THR A 13 4.05 -11.24 -2.21
C THR A 13 3.09 -10.30 -1.49
N ALA A 14 2.56 -9.27 -2.17
CA ALA A 14 1.62 -8.33 -1.56
C ALA A 14 0.31 -9.02 -1.11
N ILE A 15 -0.23 -9.93 -1.92
CA ILE A 15 -1.40 -10.74 -1.57
C ILE A 15 -1.11 -11.63 -0.36
N ALA A 16 0.02 -12.36 -0.37
CA ALA A 16 0.39 -13.22 0.76
C ALA A 16 0.56 -12.43 2.07
N VAL A 17 1.12 -11.22 2.01
CA VAL A 17 1.25 -10.34 3.18
C VAL A 17 -0.13 -9.92 3.72
N LEU A 18 -1.08 -9.58 2.84
CA LEU A 18 -2.45 -9.25 3.24
C LEU A 18 -3.13 -10.45 3.92
N GLU A 19 -3.02 -11.65 3.36
CA GLU A 19 -3.57 -12.88 3.94
C GLU A 19 -2.96 -13.16 5.33
N HIS A 20 -1.64 -13.08 5.47
CA HIS A 20 -0.95 -13.26 6.75
C HIS A 20 -1.32 -12.19 7.79
N LYS A 21 -1.78 -11.01 7.36
CA LYS A 21 -2.32 -9.95 8.23
C LYS A 21 -3.81 -10.17 8.58
N GLY A 22 -4.43 -11.25 8.12
CA GLY A 22 -5.82 -11.61 8.40
C GLY A 22 -6.85 -10.94 7.49
N PHE A 23 -6.44 -10.39 6.35
CA PHE A 23 -7.38 -9.90 5.35
C PHE A 23 -7.93 -11.05 4.52
N SER A 24 -9.23 -11.01 4.21
CA SER A 24 -9.80 -11.76 3.10
C SER A 24 -9.55 -10.98 1.82
N VAL A 25 -8.91 -11.58 0.80
CA VAL A 25 -8.52 -10.91 -0.45
C VAL A 25 -9.22 -11.57 -1.63
N TRP A 26 -9.71 -10.77 -2.57
CA TRP A 26 -10.31 -11.26 -3.82
C TRP A 26 -10.10 -10.27 -4.96
N TYR A 27 -10.36 -10.72 -6.19
CA TYR A 27 -10.40 -9.86 -7.36
C TYR A 27 -11.85 -9.73 -7.85
N ASP A 28 -12.38 -8.51 -7.86
CA ASP A 28 -13.71 -8.20 -8.36
C ASP A 28 -13.67 -7.93 -9.87
N ARG A 29 -14.15 -8.90 -10.65
CA ARG A 29 -14.20 -8.80 -12.13
C ARG A 29 -15.17 -7.73 -12.65
N LYS A 30 -16.17 -7.32 -11.86
CA LYS A 30 -17.12 -6.28 -12.29
C LYS A 30 -16.50 -4.90 -12.18
N GLN A 31 -15.68 -4.70 -11.16
CA GLN A 31 -15.00 -3.42 -10.90
C GLN A 31 -13.58 -3.39 -11.48
N ASP A 32 -13.07 -4.52 -11.97
CA ASP A 32 -11.69 -4.68 -12.43
C ASP A 32 -10.68 -4.24 -11.35
N ALA A 33 -10.88 -4.73 -10.11
CA ALA A 33 -10.14 -4.27 -8.95
C ALA A 33 -9.76 -5.42 -8.01
N TYR A 34 -8.64 -5.24 -7.31
CA TYR A 34 -8.26 -6.06 -6.18
C TYR A 34 -8.90 -5.51 -4.91
N CYS A 35 -9.54 -6.38 -4.15
CA CYS A 35 -10.27 -6.03 -2.95
C CYS A 35 -9.75 -6.79 -1.74
N ALA A 36 -9.84 -6.18 -0.56
CA ALA A 36 -9.57 -6.83 0.71
C ALA A 36 -10.55 -6.37 1.78
N GLN A 37 -10.83 -7.24 2.75
CA GLN A 37 -11.63 -6.92 3.92
C GLN A 37 -10.98 -7.42 5.21
N ARG A 38 -11.08 -6.62 6.28
CA ARG A 38 -10.77 -7.05 7.65
C ARG A 38 -11.57 -6.23 8.67
N ASP A 39 -12.12 -6.89 9.70
CA ASP A 39 -12.81 -6.24 10.83
C ASP A 39 -13.91 -5.23 10.43
N GLY A 40 -14.65 -5.53 9.35
CA GLY A 40 -15.72 -4.66 8.83
C GLY A 40 -15.22 -3.49 7.97
N TRP A 41 -13.93 -3.41 7.67
CA TRP A 41 -13.35 -2.44 6.74
C TRP A 41 -13.06 -3.06 5.38
N ASP A 42 -13.47 -2.38 4.33
CA ASP A 42 -13.26 -2.78 2.94
C ASP A 42 -12.24 -1.87 2.25
N PHE A 43 -11.40 -2.47 1.41
CA PHE A 43 -10.34 -1.81 0.65
C PHE A 43 -10.41 -2.27 -0.80
N TRP A 44 -10.10 -1.38 -1.73
CA TRP A 44 -10.00 -1.72 -3.14
C TRP A 44 -8.89 -0.91 -3.80
N ALA A 45 -8.21 -1.51 -4.78
CA ALA A 45 -7.20 -0.84 -5.60
C ALA A 45 -7.02 -1.54 -6.96
N GLU A 46 -6.43 -0.83 -7.91
CA GLU A 46 -6.15 -1.35 -9.27
C GLU A 46 -5.05 -2.41 -9.30
N ASN A 47 -4.22 -2.51 -8.24
CA ASN A 47 -3.19 -3.53 -8.12
C ASN A 47 -2.92 -3.94 -6.66
N PRO A 48 -2.30 -5.12 -6.43
CA PRO A 48 -2.06 -5.62 -5.07
C PRO A 48 -1.10 -4.79 -4.22
N VAL A 49 -0.14 -4.07 -4.82
CA VAL A 49 0.80 -3.22 -4.07
C VAL A 49 0.06 -2.00 -3.52
N SER A 50 -0.79 -1.38 -4.34
CA SER A 50 -1.66 -0.29 -3.94
C SER A 50 -2.65 -0.73 -2.85
N LEU A 51 -3.23 -1.93 -2.97
CA LEU A 51 -4.11 -2.51 -1.96
C LEU A 51 -3.38 -2.71 -0.62
N LEU A 52 -2.16 -3.26 -0.65
CA LEU A 52 -1.31 -3.38 0.53
C LEU A 52 -0.97 -2.01 1.14
N GLY A 53 -0.77 -0.98 0.31
CA GLY A 53 -0.58 0.40 0.76
C GLY A 53 -1.78 0.94 1.53
N LEU A 54 -3.01 0.71 1.06
CA LEU A 54 -4.23 1.12 1.77
C LEU A 54 -4.38 0.39 3.12
N ALA A 55 -4.12 -0.92 3.14
CA ALA A 55 -4.11 -1.70 4.37
C ALA A 55 -3.06 -1.18 5.37
N ALA A 56 -1.88 -0.78 4.90
CA ALA A 56 -0.83 -0.20 5.74
C ALA A 56 -1.25 1.16 6.31
N ILE A 57 -1.94 2.01 5.53
CA ILE A 57 -2.50 3.29 6.03
C ILE A 57 -3.54 3.02 7.12
N PHE A 58 -4.42 2.05 6.91
CA PHE A 58 -5.40 1.63 7.92
C PHE A 58 -4.74 1.16 9.22
N GLU A 59 -3.72 0.30 9.12
CA GLU A 59 -2.97 -0.21 10.27
C GLU A 59 -2.19 0.88 11.02
N TYR A 60 -1.68 1.87 10.29
CA TYR A 60 -1.03 3.04 10.89
C TYR A 60 -2.05 3.92 11.62
N LYS A 61 -3.21 4.17 11.01
CA LYS A 61 -4.25 5.05 11.56
C LYS A 61 -5.04 4.44 12.71
N LYS A 62 -5.27 3.13 12.68
CA LYS A 62 -6.12 2.40 13.63
C LYS A 62 -7.46 3.13 13.88
N PRO A 63 -8.23 3.46 12.83
CA PRO A 63 -9.47 4.20 13.00
C PRO A 63 -10.48 3.36 13.82
N SER A 64 -11.11 3.98 14.81
CA SER A 64 -12.15 3.34 15.63
C SER A 64 -13.56 3.52 15.06
N GLU A 65 -13.73 4.47 14.14
CA GLU A 65 -15.01 4.81 13.52
C GLU A 65 -14.81 5.27 12.08
N TYR A 66 -15.84 5.06 11.27
CA TYR A 66 -15.83 5.51 9.88
C TYR A 66 -16.14 7.01 9.79
N THR A 67 -15.23 7.76 9.17
CA THR A 67 -15.47 9.11 8.66
C THR A 67 -14.99 9.19 7.22
N SER A 68 -15.54 10.09 6.40
CA SER A 68 -15.13 10.22 4.99
C SER A 68 -13.68 10.66 4.77
N ARG A 69 -12.92 10.93 5.85
CA ARG A 69 -11.54 11.43 5.84
C ARG A 69 -10.67 10.75 6.91
N TRP A 70 -11.03 9.55 7.39
CA TRP A 70 -10.31 8.87 8.48
C TRP A 70 -8.80 8.66 8.16
N TRP A 71 -8.44 8.62 6.88
CA TRP A 71 -7.06 8.46 6.39
C TRP A 71 -6.26 9.77 6.33
N GLU A 72 -6.90 10.94 6.43
CA GLU A 72 -6.24 12.23 6.25
C GLU A 72 -5.16 12.46 7.32
N THR A 73 -4.01 12.96 6.90
CA THR A 73 -2.83 13.20 7.77
C THR A 73 -2.17 14.50 7.38
N GLU A 74 -1.69 15.25 8.37
CA GLU A 74 -0.81 16.38 8.12
C GLU A 74 0.62 15.89 7.88
N GLY A 75 1.23 16.36 6.80
CA GLY A 75 2.62 16.05 6.45
C GLY A 75 3.30 17.26 5.81
N THR A 76 4.62 17.29 5.90
CA THR A 76 5.46 18.34 5.29
C THR A 76 5.56 18.18 3.77
N ILE A 77 5.43 16.96 3.25
CA ILE A 77 5.38 16.66 1.82
C ILE A 77 3.93 16.37 1.43
N ARG A 78 3.47 16.95 0.32
CA ARG A 78 2.11 16.75 -0.21
C ARG A 78 2.17 16.34 -1.65
N TYR A 79 1.35 15.39 -2.08
CA TYR A 79 1.12 15.14 -3.50
C TYR A 79 0.35 16.33 -4.11
N PRO A 80 0.71 16.81 -5.32
CA PRO A 80 1.75 16.31 -6.22
C PRO A 80 3.16 16.90 -5.98
N HIS A 81 3.34 17.76 -4.99
CA HIS A 81 4.60 18.45 -4.63
C HIS A 81 5.63 17.56 -3.90
N VAL A 82 5.95 16.40 -4.48
CA VAL A 82 7.06 15.55 -4.04
C VAL A 82 8.37 16.09 -4.63
N PRO A 83 9.52 16.07 -3.90
CA PRO A 83 10.79 16.51 -4.46
C PRO A 83 11.18 15.78 -5.74
N GLU A 84 11.62 16.53 -6.76
CA GLU A 84 12.05 15.96 -8.05
C GLU A 84 13.49 15.43 -8.01
N THR A 85 14.29 15.86 -7.03
CA THR A 85 15.67 15.44 -6.86
C THR A 85 15.78 14.33 -5.81
N ALA A 86 16.32 13.19 -6.23
CA ALA A 86 16.64 12.11 -5.30
C ALA A 86 17.78 12.52 -4.35
N PRO A 87 17.74 12.11 -3.07
CA PRO A 87 18.84 12.34 -2.14
C PRO A 87 20.06 11.48 -2.53
N GLU A 88 21.23 11.80 -1.96
CA GLU A 88 22.41 10.94 -2.07
C GLU A 88 22.10 9.52 -1.56
N TYR A 89 22.47 8.52 -2.35
CA TYR A 89 22.10 7.13 -2.11
C TYR A 89 23.34 6.22 -2.11
N THR A 90 23.58 5.55 -0.98
CA THR A 90 24.54 4.44 -0.89
C THR A 90 23.79 3.11 -0.81
N PRO A 91 23.84 2.26 -1.85
CA PRO A 91 23.15 0.99 -1.83
C PRO A 91 23.67 0.06 -0.75
N VAL A 92 22.80 -0.81 -0.22
CA VAL A 92 23.15 -1.77 0.83
C VAL A 92 24.32 -2.68 0.41
N TYR A 93 24.34 -3.14 -0.85
CA TYR A 93 25.44 -3.94 -1.40
C TYR A 93 26.74 -3.14 -1.66
N GLY A 94 26.69 -1.81 -1.53
CA GLY A 94 27.85 -0.93 -1.61
C GLY A 94 28.44 -0.56 -0.25
N ARG A 95 27.77 -0.94 0.85
CA ARG A 95 28.30 -0.81 2.21
C ARG A 95 29.32 -1.93 2.40
N LYS A 96 30.60 -1.62 2.21
CA LYS A 96 31.71 -2.50 2.60
C LYS A 96 31.92 -2.44 4.11
#